data_AF-X0VSV6-F1
#
_entry.id   AF-X0VSV6-F1
#
_cell.length_a   1.000
_cell.length_b   1.000
_cell.length_c   1.000
_cell.angle_alpha   90.00
_cell.angle_beta   90.00
_cell.angle_gamma   90.00
#
_symmetry.space_group_name_H-M   'P 1'
#
loop_
_entity.id
_entity.type
_entity.pdbx_description
1 polymer ?
#
loop_
_entity_poly.entity_id
_entity_poly.type
_entity_poly.pdbx_seq_one_letter_code
_entity_poly.pdbx_strand_id
1 'polypeptide(L)'
;FHWFHLMPYPYLPDDFKQKYHSVWVDPPAGELFDPVKGHQVYNDYLDQLEYAERCGYDGICVNEHHQNGYGLMPSPNLMAAALARRTSKAKLVVLGNSVALYDPPTRVAEEMAMLDVMSGGRLVAGFPVGTPMDTVYCYGANPATLRDKYREGVELIVRAWKERKPFAFNGKFTQLRYVNPWPVPIQNPRPPVWIPGGGSVETWEWCIKNDFLYAYLTYFGYMAGISVIDGYWETVERMGAEFNPYRCAFLQFVGVAENDA
;
A
#
# COMPACT_ATOMS: atom_id res chain seq x y z
N PHE A 1 11.68 12.03 -2.39
CA PHE A 1 10.31 12.30 -1.92
C PHE A 1 9.30 11.54 -2.76
N HIS A 2 8.23 11.04 -2.14
CA HIS A 2 7.17 10.31 -2.83
C HIS A 2 5.84 11.02 -2.63
N TRP A 3 5.06 11.19 -3.70
CA TRP A 3 3.74 11.83 -3.66
C TRP A 3 2.68 10.80 -3.35
N PHE A 4 2.03 10.91 -2.19
CA PHE A 4 0.99 9.99 -1.76
C PHE A 4 -0.39 10.61 -1.89
N HIS A 5 -1.32 9.84 -2.45
CA HIS A 5 -2.69 10.28 -2.63
C HIS A 5 -3.66 9.35 -1.88
N LEU A 6 -4.55 9.91 -1.05
CA LEU A 6 -5.56 9.11 -0.33
C LEU A 6 -6.77 8.75 -1.20
N MET A 7 -7.10 9.63 -2.13
CA MET A 7 -8.22 9.56 -3.08
C MET A 7 -9.61 9.57 -2.41
N PRO A 8 -9.90 10.50 -1.48
CA PRO A 8 -11.22 10.59 -0.88
C PRO A 8 -12.25 11.06 -1.91
N TYR A 9 -13.53 10.74 -1.67
CA TYR A 9 -14.65 11.29 -2.42
C TYR A 9 -15.03 12.67 -1.87
N PRO A 10 -14.82 13.77 -2.62
CA PRO A 10 -14.95 15.13 -2.09
C PRO A 10 -16.38 15.67 -2.11
N TYR A 11 -17.33 14.95 -2.70
CA TYR A 11 -18.69 15.45 -2.97
C TYR A 11 -19.75 14.91 -2.00
N LEU A 12 -19.34 14.59 -0.77
CA LEU A 12 -20.30 14.28 0.29
C LEU A 12 -21.15 15.53 0.61
N PRO A 13 -22.42 15.38 0.97
CA PRO A 13 -23.27 16.51 1.30
C PRO A 13 -22.78 17.23 2.56
N ASP A 14 -23.03 18.53 2.66
CA ASP A 14 -22.61 19.35 3.81
C ASP A 14 -23.18 18.84 5.14
N ASP A 15 -24.35 18.19 5.09
CA ASP A 15 -25.02 17.58 6.24
C ASP A 15 -24.65 16.11 6.49
N PHE A 16 -23.56 15.62 5.86
CA PHE A 16 -23.13 14.23 5.96
C PHE A 16 -22.93 13.79 7.42
N LYS A 17 -22.23 14.60 8.23
CA LYS A 17 -21.90 14.25 9.62
C LYS A 17 -23.13 14.22 10.54
N GLN A 18 -24.24 14.82 10.13
CA GLN A 18 -25.50 14.84 10.86
C GLN A 18 -26.37 13.62 10.49
N LYS A 19 -26.29 13.16 9.24
CA LYS A 19 -27.11 12.07 8.70
C LYS A 19 -26.46 10.69 8.78
N TYR A 20 -25.13 10.63 8.64
CA TYR A 20 -24.38 9.39 8.50
C TYR A 20 -23.34 9.28 9.61
N HIS A 21 -23.18 8.05 10.08
CA HIS A 21 -22.30 7.74 11.21
C HIS A 21 -20.82 7.77 10.81
N SER A 22 -20.46 7.15 9.68
CA SER A 22 -19.07 7.07 9.24
C SER A 22 -18.90 7.12 7.73
N VAL A 23 -17.87 7.84 7.27
CA VAL A 23 -17.40 7.79 5.87
C VAL A 23 -16.56 6.54 5.58
N TRP A 24 -16.09 5.84 6.62
CA TRP A 24 -15.17 4.71 6.50
C TRP A 24 -15.85 3.35 6.75
N VAL A 25 -16.87 3.30 7.60
CA VAL A 25 -17.47 2.03 8.05
C VAL A 25 -18.67 1.63 7.18
N ASP A 26 -19.64 2.52 7.10
CA ASP A 26 -21.01 2.23 6.68
C ASP A 26 -21.63 3.30 5.75
N PRO A 27 -20.86 4.07 4.92
CA PRO A 27 -21.48 5.05 4.04
C PRO A 27 -22.32 4.33 2.95
N PRO A 28 -23.60 4.70 2.75
CA PRO A 28 -24.41 4.10 1.71
C PRO A 28 -23.98 4.61 0.33
N ALA A 29 -23.06 3.91 -0.32
CA ALA A 29 -22.52 4.30 -1.62
C ALA A 29 -23.61 4.49 -2.69
N GLY A 30 -24.69 3.71 -2.65
CA GLY A 30 -25.83 3.86 -3.58
C GLY A 30 -26.58 5.19 -3.45
N GLU A 31 -26.46 5.88 -2.32
CA GLU A 31 -27.03 7.22 -2.10
C GLU A 31 -26.01 8.33 -2.32
N LEU A 32 -24.76 8.09 -1.93
CA LEU A 32 -23.74 9.13 -1.80
C LEU A 32 -22.80 9.23 -3.01
N PHE A 33 -22.59 8.14 -3.74
CA PHE A 33 -21.64 8.10 -4.84
C PHE A 33 -22.32 8.40 -6.17
N ASP A 34 -21.95 9.54 -6.77
CA ASP A 34 -22.35 9.90 -8.12
C ASP A 34 -21.26 9.42 -9.10
N PRO A 35 -21.55 8.48 -10.00
CA PRO A 35 -20.56 7.93 -10.92
C PRO A 35 -20.01 8.95 -11.93
N VAL A 36 -20.76 10.01 -12.26
CA VAL A 36 -20.29 11.08 -13.17
C VAL A 36 -19.24 11.93 -12.46
N LYS A 37 -19.48 12.27 -11.19
CA LYS A 37 -18.48 12.94 -10.36
C LYS A 37 -17.31 12.02 -10.04
N GLY A 38 -17.58 10.74 -9.82
CA GLY A 38 -16.56 9.70 -9.66
C GLY A 38 -15.60 9.68 -10.84
N HIS A 39 -16.11 9.71 -12.08
CA HIS A 39 -15.28 9.80 -13.28
C HIS A 39 -14.31 10.99 -13.23
N GLN A 40 -14.78 12.19 -12.88
CA GLN A 40 -13.92 13.37 -12.76
C GLN A 40 -12.84 13.15 -11.70
N VAL A 41 -13.26 12.70 -10.51
CA VAL A 41 -12.39 12.36 -9.39
C VAL A 41 -11.27 11.41 -9.79
N TYR A 42 -11.56 10.30 -10.46
CA TYR A 42 -10.53 9.36 -10.92
C TYR A 42 -9.51 10.00 -11.86
N ASN A 43 -9.96 10.82 -12.80
CA ASN A 43 -9.06 11.48 -13.75
C ASN A 43 -8.23 12.57 -13.07
N ASP A 44 -8.83 13.40 -12.22
CA ASP A 44 -8.12 14.45 -11.47
C ASP A 44 -6.96 13.86 -10.65
N TYR A 45 -7.20 12.73 -9.96
CA TYR A 45 -6.17 12.10 -9.16
C TYR A 45 -5.07 11.43 -10.00
N LEU A 46 -5.40 10.84 -11.14
CA LEU A 46 -4.40 10.34 -12.09
C LEU A 46 -3.56 11.50 -12.64
N ASP A 47 -4.19 12.61 -13.04
CA ASP A 47 -3.53 13.81 -13.54
C ASP A 47 -2.58 14.42 -12.50
N GLN A 48 -2.99 14.45 -11.22
CA GLN A 48 -2.13 14.89 -10.11
C GLN A 48 -0.92 13.98 -9.91
N LEU A 49 -1.09 12.65 -9.97
CA LEU A 49 0.02 11.70 -9.88
C LEU A 49 0.98 11.84 -11.06
N GLU A 50 0.47 11.98 -12.29
CA GLU A 50 1.29 12.28 -13.47
C GLU A 50 2.01 13.64 -13.35
N TYR A 51 1.35 14.65 -12.79
CA TYR A 51 1.94 15.96 -12.55
C TYR A 51 3.04 15.92 -11.49
N ALA A 52 2.86 15.14 -10.43
CA ALA A 52 3.89 14.95 -9.41
C ALA A 52 5.19 14.39 -10.00
N GLU A 53 5.13 13.45 -10.95
CA GLU A 53 6.34 13.04 -11.68
C GLU A 53 6.98 14.21 -12.45
N ARG A 54 6.17 15.03 -13.14
CA ARG A 54 6.68 16.21 -13.89
C ARG A 54 7.36 17.22 -12.96
N CYS A 55 6.91 17.33 -11.72
CA CYS A 55 7.52 18.13 -10.67
C CYS A 55 8.81 17.52 -10.09
N GLY A 56 9.17 16.28 -10.45
CA GLY A 56 10.43 15.63 -10.06
C GLY A 56 10.34 14.76 -8.80
N TYR A 57 9.15 14.32 -8.38
CA TYR A 57 9.03 13.36 -7.28
C TYR A 57 9.62 11.99 -7.68
N ASP A 58 10.32 11.35 -6.75
CA ASP A 58 10.99 10.06 -6.96
C ASP A 58 10.02 8.88 -7.07
N GLY A 59 8.81 9.04 -6.52
CA GLY A 59 7.74 8.06 -6.69
C GLY A 59 6.37 8.64 -6.49
N ILE A 60 5.39 7.95 -7.04
CA ILE A 60 3.98 8.28 -6.97
C ILE A 60 3.28 7.09 -6.33
N CYS A 61 2.51 7.36 -5.27
CA CYS A 61 1.96 6.33 -4.42
C CYS A 61 0.45 6.20 -4.63
N VAL A 62 0.01 4.96 -4.85
CA VAL A 62 -1.39 4.55 -4.81
C VAL A 62 -1.62 3.73 -3.54
N ASN A 63 -2.85 3.72 -3.04
CA ASN A 63 -3.23 3.00 -1.83
C ASN A 63 -4.42 2.07 -2.07
N GLU A 64 -4.84 1.36 -1.03
CA GLU A 64 -6.02 0.50 -1.07
C GLU A 64 -7.00 0.80 0.06
N HIS A 65 -8.28 0.99 -0.29
CA HIS A 65 -9.40 1.12 0.64
C HIS A 65 -10.68 0.55 0.04
N HIS A 66 -11.56 0.03 0.90
CA HIS A 66 -12.71 -0.76 0.46
C HIS A 66 -14.05 -0.24 1.02
N GLN A 67 -15.08 -0.23 0.17
CA GLN A 67 -16.47 0.06 0.53
C GLN A 67 -16.68 1.36 1.32
N ASN A 68 -15.89 2.40 1.03
CA ASN A 68 -15.94 3.65 1.79
C ASN A 68 -15.71 4.89 0.91
N GLY A 69 -16.01 6.07 1.47
CA GLY A 69 -15.73 7.36 0.84
C GLY A 69 -14.37 7.96 1.23
N TYR A 70 -13.62 7.30 2.11
CA TYR A 70 -12.32 7.71 2.62
C TYR A 70 -11.20 7.52 1.58
N GLY A 71 -11.27 6.45 0.79
CA GLY A 71 -10.36 6.19 -0.34
C GLY A 71 -11.05 5.39 -1.44
N LEU A 72 -11.02 5.91 -2.66
CA LEU A 72 -11.69 5.34 -3.82
C LEU A 72 -10.80 4.38 -4.64
N MET A 73 -9.78 3.77 -4.03
CA MET A 73 -8.89 2.83 -4.72
C MET A 73 -9.04 1.40 -4.17
N PRO A 74 -10.11 0.66 -4.50
CA PRO A 74 -10.24 -0.73 -4.05
C PRO A 74 -9.25 -1.68 -4.74
N SER A 75 -8.69 -1.27 -5.88
CA SER A 75 -7.60 -1.98 -6.55
C SER A 75 -6.50 -1.00 -6.96
N PRO A 76 -5.45 -0.81 -6.13
CA PRO A 76 -4.34 0.07 -6.47
C PRO A 76 -3.60 -0.37 -7.74
N ASN A 77 -3.60 -1.67 -8.03
CA ASN A 77 -2.87 -2.21 -9.17
C ASN A 77 -3.43 -1.69 -10.51
N LEU A 78 -4.73 -1.42 -10.59
CA LEU A 78 -5.35 -0.81 -11.77
C LEU A 78 -4.87 0.64 -11.97
N MET A 79 -4.81 1.41 -10.89
CA MET A 79 -4.29 2.79 -10.92
C MET A 79 -2.81 2.80 -11.31
N ALA A 80 -2.01 1.93 -10.70
CA ALA A 80 -0.59 1.77 -11.03
C ALA A 80 -0.38 1.33 -12.49
N ALA A 81 -1.23 0.47 -13.03
CA ALA A 81 -1.17 0.03 -14.42
C ALA A 81 -1.41 1.18 -15.40
N ALA A 82 -2.39 2.05 -15.12
CA ALA A 82 -2.61 3.27 -15.91
C ALA A 82 -1.36 4.17 -15.88
N LEU A 83 -0.78 4.37 -14.69
CA LEU A 83 0.42 5.20 -14.52
C LEU A 83 1.67 4.59 -15.14
N ALA A 84 1.80 3.26 -15.21
CA ALA A 84 3.00 2.57 -15.68
C ALA A 84 3.42 2.93 -17.11
N ARG A 85 2.45 3.28 -17.97
CA ARG A 85 2.72 3.71 -19.36
C ARG A 85 2.70 5.22 -19.55
N ARG A 86 2.09 5.95 -18.61
CA ARG A 86 1.95 7.41 -18.62
C ARG A 86 3.14 8.12 -17.99
N THR A 87 3.89 7.39 -17.16
CA THR A 87 5.07 7.87 -16.44
C THR A 87 6.32 7.10 -16.87
N SER A 88 7.51 7.67 -16.64
CA SER A 88 8.76 7.12 -17.17
C SER A 88 9.94 7.10 -16.18
N LYS A 89 9.90 7.91 -15.13
CA LYS A 89 10.97 8.13 -14.16
C LYS A 89 10.54 7.75 -12.75
N ALA A 90 9.39 8.25 -12.29
CA ALA A 90 8.94 8.07 -10.92
C ALA A 90 8.70 6.58 -10.63
N LYS A 91 9.05 6.13 -9.43
CA LYS A 91 8.69 4.80 -8.92
C LYS A 91 7.18 4.69 -8.73
N LEU A 92 6.61 3.54 -9.07
CA LEU A 92 5.21 3.23 -8.79
C LEU A 92 5.15 2.57 -7.42
N VAL A 93 4.76 3.33 -6.39
CA VAL A 93 4.72 2.85 -5.01
C VAL A 93 3.31 2.38 -4.70
N VAL A 94 3.11 1.07 -4.68
CA VAL A 94 1.79 0.50 -4.41
C VAL A 94 1.66 0.22 -2.91
N LEU A 95 1.12 1.14 -2.13
CA LEU A 95 0.87 0.96 -0.68
C LEU A 95 -0.51 0.37 -0.43
N GLY A 96 -0.74 -0.83 -0.96
CA GLY A 96 -2.01 -1.54 -0.87
C GLY A 96 -1.80 -3.04 -1.11
N ASN A 97 -2.82 -3.77 -1.55
CA ASN A 97 -2.84 -5.23 -1.61
C ASN A 97 -2.74 -5.83 -0.20
N SER A 98 -3.82 -5.71 0.56
CA SER A 98 -4.02 -6.28 1.88
C SER A 98 -4.03 -7.81 1.75
N VAL A 99 -2.84 -8.41 1.65
CA VAL A 99 -2.62 -9.77 1.13
C VAL A 99 -3.42 -10.86 1.84
N ALA A 100 -3.80 -10.63 3.11
CA ALA A 100 -4.62 -11.55 3.88
C ALA A 100 -6.08 -11.66 3.39
N LEU A 101 -6.52 -10.73 2.53
CA LEU A 101 -7.86 -10.70 1.92
C LEU A 101 -7.91 -11.44 0.57
N TYR A 102 -6.76 -11.87 0.04
CA TYR A 102 -6.65 -12.50 -1.28
C TYR A 102 -6.35 -13.99 -1.14
N ASP A 103 -7.16 -14.83 -1.77
CA ASP A 103 -7.04 -16.29 -1.69
C ASP A 103 -7.10 -16.92 -3.10
N PRO A 104 -5.98 -17.46 -3.63
CA PRO A 104 -4.63 -17.42 -3.08
C PRO A 104 -3.93 -16.06 -3.30
N PRO A 105 -2.98 -15.67 -2.43
CA PRO A 105 -2.22 -14.43 -2.60
C PRO A 105 -1.23 -14.46 -3.78
N THR A 106 -1.09 -15.60 -4.49
CA THR A 106 -0.26 -15.69 -5.71
C THR A 106 -0.74 -14.75 -6.81
N ARG A 107 -2.03 -14.41 -6.86
CA ARG A 107 -2.55 -13.41 -7.80
C ARG A 107 -1.87 -12.04 -7.60
N VAL A 108 -1.65 -11.64 -6.34
CA VAL A 108 -0.93 -10.40 -6.03
C VAL A 108 0.52 -10.48 -6.49
N ALA A 109 1.16 -11.64 -6.38
CA ALA A 109 2.52 -11.83 -6.88
C ALA A 109 2.61 -11.61 -8.40
N GLU A 110 1.65 -12.13 -9.16
CA GLU A 110 1.60 -11.98 -10.62
C GLU A 110 1.26 -10.55 -11.04
N GLU A 111 0.24 -9.92 -10.43
CA GLU A 111 -0.15 -8.54 -10.77
C GLU A 111 0.98 -7.54 -10.49
N MET A 112 1.69 -7.69 -9.38
CA MET A 112 2.87 -6.89 -9.06
C MET A 112 4.02 -7.17 -10.04
N ALA A 113 4.27 -8.43 -10.40
CA ALA A 113 5.27 -8.75 -11.42
C ALA A 113 4.93 -8.11 -12.78
N MET A 114 3.64 -8.08 -13.15
CA MET A 114 3.18 -7.37 -14.35
C MET A 114 3.49 -5.88 -14.28
N LEU A 115 3.18 -5.21 -13.15
CA LEU A 115 3.48 -3.80 -12.96
C LEU A 115 4.99 -3.52 -13.05
N ASP A 116 5.82 -4.36 -12.43
CA ASP A 116 7.26 -4.24 -12.49
C ASP A 116 7.79 -4.35 -13.93
N VAL A 117 7.33 -5.35 -14.68
CA VAL A 117 7.71 -5.55 -16.09
C VAL A 117 7.20 -4.42 -16.98
N MET A 118 5.92 -4.03 -16.88
CA MET A 118 5.32 -2.96 -17.69
C MET A 118 6.00 -1.61 -17.44
N SER A 119 6.40 -1.35 -16.19
CA SER A 119 7.03 -0.09 -15.80
C SER A 119 8.54 -0.06 -16.09
N GLY A 120 9.15 -1.20 -16.45
CA GLY A 120 10.58 -1.32 -16.70
C GLY A 120 11.42 -1.31 -15.42
N GLY A 121 10.92 -1.89 -14.33
CA GLY A 121 11.62 -1.92 -13.05
C GLY A 121 11.45 -0.63 -12.25
N ARG A 122 10.21 -0.15 -12.14
CA ARG A 122 9.87 0.99 -11.29
C ARG A 122 8.97 0.64 -10.13
N LEU A 123 8.60 -0.63 -9.95
CA LEU A 123 7.69 -1.02 -8.87
C LEU A 123 8.38 -0.96 -7.51
N VAL A 124 7.63 -0.41 -6.55
CA VAL A 124 7.80 -0.65 -5.12
C VAL A 124 6.53 -1.33 -4.61
N ALA A 125 6.66 -2.56 -4.11
CA ALA A 125 5.54 -3.39 -3.65
C ALA A 125 5.27 -3.15 -2.17
N GLY A 126 4.22 -2.41 -1.86
CA GLY A 126 3.74 -2.25 -0.50
C GLY A 126 2.78 -3.37 -0.10
N PHE A 127 2.79 -3.77 1.17
CA PHE A 127 1.85 -4.75 1.72
C PHE A 127 1.37 -4.31 3.10
N PRO A 128 0.23 -3.59 3.21
CA PRO A 128 -0.35 -3.28 4.51
C PRO A 128 -1.00 -4.53 5.13
N VAL A 129 -1.04 -4.59 6.46
CA VAL A 129 -1.93 -5.55 7.16
C VAL A 129 -3.40 -5.19 6.88
N GLY A 130 -3.68 -3.91 6.67
CA GLY A 130 -5.01 -3.34 6.53
C GLY A 130 -5.57 -2.84 7.86
N THR A 131 -6.53 -1.91 7.79
CA THR A 131 -7.26 -1.46 8.99
C THR A 131 -8.39 -2.44 9.30
N PRO A 132 -8.94 -2.46 10.53
CA PRO A 132 -10.15 -3.24 10.82
C PRO A 132 -11.34 -2.83 9.93
N MET A 133 -11.35 -1.60 9.44
CA MET A 133 -12.36 -1.12 8.50
C MET A 133 -12.33 -1.90 7.20
N ASP A 134 -11.17 -1.89 6.54
CA ASP A 134 -11.01 -2.55 5.25
C ASP A 134 -11.04 -4.08 5.38
N THR A 135 -10.51 -4.64 6.47
CA THR A 135 -10.31 -6.09 6.60
C THR A 135 -11.45 -6.82 7.30
N VAL A 136 -11.87 -6.34 8.47
CA VAL A 136 -12.86 -7.04 9.32
C VAL A 136 -14.27 -6.62 8.97
N TYR A 137 -14.54 -5.31 8.87
CA TYR A 137 -15.90 -4.83 8.63
C TYR A 137 -16.31 -4.98 7.17
N CYS A 138 -15.44 -4.61 6.21
CA CYS A 138 -15.76 -4.71 4.79
C CYS A 138 -15.64 -6.16 4.25
N TYR A 139 -14.54 -6.84 4.56
CA TYR A 139 -14.24 -8.17 4.01
C TYR A 139 -14.61 -9.34 4.94
N GLY A 140 -15.08 -9.06 6.16
CA GLY A 140 -15.46 -10.11 7.11
C GLY A 140 -14.29 -10.97 7.60
N ALA A 141 -13.05 -10.51 7.46
CA ALA A 141 -11.88 -11.30 7.82
C ALA A 141 -11.81 -11.55 9.32
N ASN A 142 -11.44 -12.78 9.72
CA ASN A 142 -11.26 -13.11 11.13
C ASN A 142 -10.00 -12.41 11.68
N PRO A 143 -10.14 -11.44 12.62
CA PRO A 143 -9.01 -10.66 13.14
C PRO A 143 -7.97 -11.54 13.85
N ALA A 144 -8.38 -12.66 14.47
CA ALA A 144 -7.48 -13.57 15.17
C ALA A 144 -6.49 -14.27 14.23
N THR A 145 -6.83 -14.41 12.96
CA THR A 145 -5.97 -15.08 11.96
C THR A 145 -5.28 -14.11 11.00
N LEU A 146 -5.68 -12.83 11.01
CA LEU A 146 -5.33 -11.86 9.97
C LEU A 146 -3.81 -11.67 9.85
N ARG A 147 -3.10 -11.49 10.98
CA ARG A 147 -1.65 -11.25 10.97
C ARG A 147 -0.85 -12.47 10.52
N ASP A 148 -1.28 -13.68 10.90
CA ASP A 148 -0.62 -14.91 10.47
C ASP A 148 -0.82 -15.11 8.95
N LYS A 149 -2.06 -14.95 8.46
CA LYS A 149 -2.39 -15.00 7.03
C LYS A 149 -1.59 -13.98 6.23
N TYR A 150 -1.50 -12.76 6.75
CA TYR A 150 -0.75 -11.68 6.15
C TYR A 150 0.73 -12.05 5.97
N ARG A 151 1.39 -12.51 7.04
CA ARG A 151 2.81 -12.88 7.01
C ARG A 151 3.07 -14.04 6.05
N GLU A 152 2.24 -15.08 6.08
CA GLU A 152 2.33 -16.23 5.16
C GLU A 152 2.12 -15.80 3.71
N GLY A 153 1.17 -14.89 3.44
CA GLY A 153 0.92 -14.34 2.12
C GLY A 153 2.10 -13.56 1.57
N VAL A 154 2.72 -12.69 2.38
CA VAL A 154 3.93 -11.95 1.97
C VAL A 154 5.10 -12.93 1.74
N GLU A 155 5.26 -13.97 2.56
CA GLU A 155 6.27 -15.00 2.35
C GLU A 155 6.08 -15.70 1.00
N LEU A 156 4.85 -16.15 0.70
CA LEU A 156 4.52 -16.78 -0.57
C LEU A 156 4.87 -15.87 -1.75
N ILE A 157 4.44 -14.60 -1.71
CA ILE A 157 4.68 -13.63 -2.79
C ILE A 157 6.19 -13.40 -2.99
N VAL A 158 6.93 -13.12 -1.92
CA VAL A 158 8.37 -12.87 -2.00
C VAL A 158 9.13 -14.09 -2.51
N ARG A 159 8.73 -15.29 -2.09
CA ARG A 159 9.32 -16.54 -2.56
C ARG A 159 8.98 -16.79 -4.04
N ALA A 160 7.75 -16.51 -4.46
CA ALA A 160 7.31 -16.63 -5.85
C ALA A 160 8.15 -15.78 -6.81
N TRP A 161 8.64 -14.62 -6.38
CA TRP A 161 9.53 -13.77 -7.18
C TRP A 161 11.00 -14.20 -7.19
N LYS A 162 11.48 -14.80 -6.10
CA LYS A 162 12.89 -15.18 -5.93
C LYS A 162 13.21 -16.54 -6.55
N GLU A 163 12.31 -17.51 -6.40
CA GLU A 163 12.54 -18.87 -6.85
C GLU A 163 12.59 -18.95 -8.37
N ARG A 164 13.58 -19.67 -8.90
CA ARG A 164 13.77 -19.81 -10.36
C ARG A 164 13.09 -21.04 -10.96
N LYS A 165 12.61 -21.94 -10.11
CA LYS A 165 11.95 -23.19 -10.51
C LYS A 165 10.60 -23.28 -9.80
N PRO A 166 9.61 -23.98 -10.38
CA PRO A 166 8.37 -24.28 -9.69
C PRO A 166 8.64 -24.94 -8.34
N PHE A 167 7.91 -24.52 -7.31
CA PHE A 167 8.04 -25.07 -5.95
C PHE A 167 6.67 -25.34 -5.33
N ALA A 168 6.63 -26.23 -4.33
CA ALA A 168 5.46 -26.41 -3.50
C ALA A 168 5.48 -25.41 -2.33
N PHE A 169 4.32 -24.84 -2.03
CA PHE A 169 4.09 -24.01 -0.84
C PHE A 169 3.07 -24.71 0.05
N ASN A 170 3.47 -25.11 1.25
CA ASN A 170 2.62 -25.84 2.20
C ASN A 170 2.47 -25.00 3.47
N GLY A 171 1.87 -23.82 3.33
CA GLY A 171 1.58 -22.93 4.44
C GLY A 171 0.41 -23.43 5.30
N LYS A 172 0.10 -22.70 6.37
CA LYS A 172 -1.05 -22.97 7.25
C LYS A 172 -2.37 -22.59 6.57
N PHE A 173 -2.38 -21.52 5.78
CA PHE A 173 -3.59 -20.99 5.12
C PHE A 173 -3.62 -21.23 3.62
N THR A 174 -2.47 -21.35 2.98
CA THR A 174 -2.37 -21.59 1.54
C THR A 174 -1.50 -22.82 1.26
N GLN A 175 -2.06 -23.80 0.57
CA GLN A 175 -1.34 -24.98 0.09
C GLN A 175 -1.41 -25.07 -1.43
N LEU A 176 -0.25 -24.94 -2.09
CA LEU A 176 -0.12 -24.97 -3.54
C LEU A 176 0.96 -25.97 -3.93
N ARG A 177 0.60 -26.91 -4.80
CA ARG A 177 1.53 -27.92 -5.31
C ARG A 177 2.61 -27.31 -6.21
N TYR A 178 2.24 -26.30 -7.00
CA TYR A 178 3.11 -25.64 -7.96
C TYR A 178 2.90 -24.14 -7.93
N VAL A 179 3.83 -23.42 -7.33
CA VAL A 179 3.96 -21.96 -7.42
C VAL A 179 4.96 -21.67 -8.53
N ASN A 180 4.49 -21.00 -9.57
CA ASN A 180 5.26 -20.70 -10.78
C ASN A 180 4.60 -19.50 -11.50
N PRO A 181 4.75 -18.27 -10.99
CA PRO A 181 4.06 -17.10 -11.53
C PRO A 181 4.58 -16.72 -12.92
N TRP A 182 3.68 -16.27 -13.79
CA TRP A 182 4.01 -15.67 -15.09
C TRP A 182 3.24 -14.34 -15.24
N PRO A 183 3.92 -13.17 -15.30
CA PRO A 183 5.36 -12.98 -15.33
C PRO A 183 6.04 -13.09 -13.94
N VAL A 184 7.38 -13.12 -13.94
CA VAL A 184 8.20 -12.77 -12.77
C VAL A 184 8.69 -11.32 -12.89
N PRO A 185 9.02 -10.65 -11.76
CA PRO A 185 9.53 -9.27 -11.81
C PRO A 185 10.84 -9.16 -12.61
N ILE A 186 11.06 -8.00 -13.23
CA ILE A 186 12.33 -7.69 -13.91
C ILE A 186 13.42 -7.29 -12.88
N GLN A 187 13.02 -6.71 -11.75
CA GLN A 187 13.92 -6.39 -10.65
C GLN A 187 14.38 -7.66 -9.91
N ASN A 188 15.70 -7.78 -9.69
CA ASN A 188 16.35 -8.94 -9.07
C ASN A 188 17.08 -8.51 -7.78
N PRO A 189 16.91 -9.19 -6.63
CA PRO A 189 16.19 -10.46 -6.44
C PRO A 189 14.66 -10.34 -6.40
N ARG A 190 14.12 -9.13 -6.23
CA ARG A 190 12.68 -8.82 -6.23
C ARG A 190 12.48 -7.30 -6.27
N PRO A 191 11.23 -6.81 -6.44
CA PRO A 191 10.91 -5.44 -6.11
C PRO A 191 11.23 -5.07 -4.64
N PRO A 192 11.60 -3.80 -4.35
CA PRO A 192 11.59 -3.27 -2.99
C PRO A 192 10.22 -3.51 -2.35
N VAL A 193 10.25 -4.00 -1.11
CA VAL A 193 9.05 -4.29 -0.34
C VAL A 193 8.91 -3.26 0.75
N TRP A 194 7.75 -2.61 0.82
CA TRP A 194 7.42 -1.61 1.82
C TRP A 194 6.29 -2.13 2.70
N ILE A 195 6.42 -1.97 4.01
CA ILE A 195 5.41 -2.42 4.97
C ILE A 195 4.82 -1.19 5.67
N PRO A 196 3.64 -0.72 5.24
CA PRO A 196 2.89 0.27 5.98
C PRO A 196 2.51 -0.24 7.37
N GLY A 197 2.69 0.57 8.40
CA GLY A 197 2.22 0.20 9.74
C GLY A 197 2.18 1.36 10.72
N GLY A 198 1.46 1.18 11.83
CA GLY A 198 1.20 2.21 12.83
C GLY A 198 2.12 2.23 14.06
N GLY A 199 3.24 1.50 14.06
CA GLY A 199 4.24 1.55 15.14
C GLY A 199 4.38 0.29 16.01
N SER A 200 3.93 -0.88 15.54
CA SER A 200 4.13 -2.14 16.28
C SER A 200 5.59 -2.60 16.19
N VAL A 201 6.21 -2.85 17.35
CA VAL A 201 7.59 -3.35 17.46
C VAL A 201 7.77 -4.66 16.70
N GLU A 202 6.80 -5.56 16.77
CA GLU A 202 6.83 -6.85 16.05
C GLU A 202 6.83 -6.67 14.53
N THR A 203 6.29 -5.56 14.05
CA THR A 203 6.31 -5.21 12.62
C THR A 203 7.69 -4.67 12.24
N TRP A 204 8.29 -3.83 13.08
CA TRP A 204 9.65 -3.31 12.87
C TRP A 204 10.67 -4.43 12.80
N GLU A 205 10.67 -5.33 13.79
CA GLU A 205 11.59 -6.46 13.84
C GLU A 205 11.44 -7.39 12.63
N TRP A 206 10.20 -7.59 12.18
CA TRP A 206 9.92 -8.39 10.99
C TRP A 206 10.44 -7.72 9.71
N CYS A 207 10.27 -6.40 9.57
CA CYS A 207 10.83 -5.65 8.44
C CYS A 207 12.35 -5.71 8.43
N ILE A 208 13.00 -5.51 9.58
CA ILE A 208 14.47 -5.56 9.73
C ILE A 208 15.00 -6.94 9.34
N LYS A 209 14.39 -8.03 9.83
CA LYS A 209 14.81 -9.42 9.52
C LYS A 209 14.71 -9.76 8.03
N ASN A 210 13.77 -9.16 7.30
CA ASN A 210 13.50 -9.51 5.90
C ASN A 210 14.07 -8.50 4.89
N ASP A 211 14.77 -7.48 5.37
CA ASP A 211 15.22 -6.33 4.57
C ASP A 211 14.05 -5.70 3.78
N PHE A 212 12.99 -5.39 4.52
CA PHE A 212 11.86 -4.60 4.05
C PHE A 212 11.94 -3.19 4.60
N LEU A 213 11.48 -2.22 3.82
CA LEU A 213 11.30 -0.87 4.30
C LEU A 213 10.08 -0.82 5.23
N TYR A 214 10.21 -0.22 6.40
CA TYR A 214 9.08 0.13 7.25
C TYR A 214 8.55 1.52 6.89
N ALA A 215 7.28 1.63 6.50
CA ALA A 215 6.65 2.90 6.14
C ALA A 215 5.66 3.32 7.22
N TYR A 216 6.01 4.35 8.00
CA TYR A 216 5.09 4.93 8.98
C TYR A 216 4.20 5.98 8.30
N LEU A 217 2.91 5.64 8.12
CA LEU A 217 1.91 6.52 7.54
C LEU A 217 1.23 7.34 8.64
N THR A 218 1.87 8.41 9.13
CA THR A 218 1.23 9.28 10.11
C THR A 218 0.26 10.25 9.48
N TYR A 219 -1.00 10.09 9.83
CA TYR A 219 -2.04 11.06 9.49
C TYR A 219 -2.15 12.19 10.54
N PHE A 220 -1.26 12.21 11.53
CA PHE A 220 -1.31 13.12 12.69
C PHE A 220 -0.07 14.05 12.79
N GLY A 221 0.76 14.07 11.74
CA GLY A 221 1.92 14.94 11.61
C GLY A 221 3.20 14.43 12.31
N TYR A 222 4.30 15.17 12.12
CA TYR A 222 5.63 14.77 12.59
C TYR A 222 5.76 14.65 14.10
N MET A 223 5.13 15.53 14.89
CA MET A 223 5.21 15.44 16.35
C MET A 223 4.66 14.12 16.89
N ALA A 224 3.57 13.61 16.30
CA ALA A 224 3.03 12.30 16.64
C ALA A 224 3.92 11.13 16.17
N GLY A 225 4.78 11.39 15.18
CA GLY A 225 5.64 10.36 14.59
C GLY A 225 7.04 10.25 15.17
N ILE A 226 7.52 11.25 15.90
CA ILE A 226 8.88 11.23 16.50
C ILE A 226 9.08 9.94 17.31
N SER A 227 8.18 9.66 18.27
CA SER A 227 8.32 8.48 19.14
C SER A 227 8.33 7.15 18.37
N VAL A 228 7.57 7.05 17.28
CA VAL A 228 7.49 5.86 16.44
C VAL A 228 8.76 5.69 15.61
N ILE A 229 9.28 6.78 15.03
CA ILE A 229 10.50 6.75 14.21
C ILE A 229 11.73 6.52 15.09
N ASP A 230 11.83 7.18 16.24
CA ASP A 230 12.91 6.97 17.20
C ASP A 230 12.90 5.52 17.70
N GLY A 231 11.74 5.00 18.12
CA GLY A 231 11.60 3.61 18.55
C GLY A 231 11.94 2.58 17.46
N TYR A 232 11.67 2.90 16.18
CA TYR A 232 12.11 2.09 15.06
C TYR A 232 13.64 2.04 14.97
N TRP A 233 14.33 3.18 15.04
CA TRP A 233 15.79 3.25 14.96
C TRP A 233 16.48 2.64 16.17
N GLU A 234 15.97 2.84 17.38
CA GLU A 234 16.41 2.12 18.58
C GLU A 234 16.29 0.60 18.41
N THR A 235 15.23 0.15 17.72
CA THR A 235 15.05 -1.28 17.41
C THR A 235 16.05 -1.77 16.36
N VAL A 236 16.38 -0.96 15.34
CA VAL A 236 17.44 -1.27 14.38
C VAL A 236 18.78 -1.46 15.09
N GLU A 237 19.14 -0.54 15.99
CA GLU A 237 20.37 -0.61 16.79
C GLU A 237 20.38 -1.83 17.71
N ARG A 238 19.28 -2.06 18.45
CA ARG A 238 19.13 -3.22 19.35
C ARG A 238 19.31 -4.56 18.63
N MET A 239 18.88 -4.64 17.37
CA MET A 239 19.02 -5.84 16.53
C MET A 239 20.38 -5.96 15.84
N GLY A 240 21.25 -4.95 15.97
CA GLY A 240 22.57 -4.92 15.33
C GLY A 240 22.51 -4.88 13.80
N ALA A 241 21.41 -4.36 13.23
CA ALA A 241 21.26 -4.29 11.78
C ALA A 241 22.01 -3.08 11.21
N GLU A 242 22.62 -3.23 10.03
CA GLU A 242 23.38 -2.15 9.37
C GLU A 242 22.51 -0.90 9.16
N PHE A 243 23.06 0.27 9.46
CA PHE A 243 22.36 1.52 9.21
C PHE A 243 22.14 1.73 7.70
N ASN A 244 20.89 1.85 7.29
CA ASN A 244 20.49 2.17 5.93
C ASN A 244 19.38 3.22 5.99
N PRO A 245 19.63 4.48 5.58
CA PRO A 245 18.64 5.55 5.70
C PRO A 245 17.39 5.31 4.83
N TYR A 246 17.46 4.39 3.86
CA TYR A 246 16.35 4.03 2.98
C TYR A 246 15.51 2.85 3.50
N ARG A 247 15.70 2.41 4.74
CA ARG A 247 14.91 1.30 5.32
C ARG A 247 13.69 1.77 6.12
N CYS A 248 13.51 3.07 6.25
CA CYS A 248 12.36 3.69 6.90
C CYS A 248 11.80 4.80 6.01
N ALA A 249 10.49 4.90 5.93
CA ALA A 249 9.79 6.01 5.30
C ALA A 249 8.75 6.59 6.25
N PHE A 250 8.45 7.87 6.06
CA PHE A 250 7.58 8.65 6.93
C PHE A 250 6.65 9.51 6.07
N LEU A 251 5.34 9.43 6.32
CA LEU A 251 4.35 10.28 5.65
C LEU A 251 4.22 11.61 6.39
N GLN A 252 4.25 12.73 5.65
CA GLN A 252 4.05 14.07 6.20
C GLN A 252 3.08 14.84 5.33
N PHE A 253 2.08 15.46 5.95
CA PHE A 253 1.24 16.44 5.29
C PHE A 253 2.01 17.75 5.10
N VAL A 254 1.97 18.28 3.89
CA VAL A 254 2.59 19.56 3.54
C VAL A 254 1.49 20.47 3.01
N GLY A 255 1.21 21.56 3.74
CA GLY A 255 0.38 22.66 3.27
C GLY A 255 1.28 23.75 2.69
N VAL A 256 0.92 24.27 1.53
CA VAL A 256 1.60 25.40 0.90
C VAL A 256 0.52 26.41 0.50
N ALA A 257 0.68 27.65 0.94
CA ALA A 257 -0.19 28.76 0.58
C ALA A 257 0.68 29.98 0.22
N GLU A 258 0.10 30.95 -0.49
CA GLU A 258 0.80 32.20 -0.82
C GLU A 258 1.11 33.04 0.43
N ASN A 259 0.32 32.86 1.48
CA ASN A 259 0.48 33.50 2.79
C ASN A 259 -0.13 32.61 3.89
N ASP A 260 0.22 32.92 5.14
CA ASP A 260 -0.23 32.17 6.33
C ASP A 260 -1.62 32.61 6.85
N ALA A 261 -2.34 33.46 6.10
CA ALA A 261 -3.58 34.11 6.56
C ALA A 261 -4.83 33.23 6.42
#